data_AF-A0A291QD42-F1
#
_entry.id   AF-A0A291QD42-F1
#
_cell.length_a   1.000
_cell.length_b   1.000
_cell.length_c   1.000
_cell.angle_alpha   90.00
_cell.angle_beta   90.00
_cell.angle_gamma   90.00
#
_symmetry.space_group_name_H-M   'P 1'
#
loop_
_entity.id
_entity.type
_entity.pdbx_description
1 polymer ?
#
loop_
_entity_poly.entity_id
_entity_poly.type
_entity_poly.pdbx_seq_one_letter_code
_entity_poly.pdbx_strand_id
1 'polypeptide(L)'
;MTATIGQGTSRSQGPAQHLRFTLHLPHPVEKVWAAVATPGGLPGWLAAADVLEPRLGGAVTLRWLNGEADATHSGHVTAWDPDVVAEYTIDLHGRCRFHLEPAGASATTLRFTNDFDGDDALRLDCLAGWHHHFEFLVDALDGRPKDWSTWSLDRWRELRDGYEGAKG
;
A
#
# COMPACT_ATOMS: atom_id res chain seq x y z
N MET A 1 4.41 7.65 -20.49
CA MET A 1 4.15 6.25 -20.09
C MET A 1 2.97 6.26 -19.13
N THR A 2 2.10 5.27 -19.18
CA THR A 2 0.97 5.16 -18.24
C THR A 2 1.40 4.34 -17.04
N ALA A 3 0.90 4.66 -15.85
CA ALA A 3 1.13 3.82 -14.68
C ALA A 3 0.45 2.46 -14.86
N THR A 4 1.11 1.40 -14.38
CA THR A 4 0.57 0.04 -14.41
C THR A 4 0.68 -0.57 -13.03
N ILE A 5 -0.44 -1.12 -12.54
CA ILE A 5 -0.50 -1.94 -11.33
C ILE A 5 -0.47 -3.39 -11.78
N GLY A 6 0.63 -4.10 -11.49
CA GLY A 6 0.70 -5.53 -11.77
C GLY A 6 -0.30 -6.30 -10.90
N GLN A 7 -0.82 -7.41 -11.44
CA GLN A 7 -1.74 -8.26 -10.69
C GLN A 7 -1.08 -8.74 -9.39
N GLY A 8 -1.79 -8.57 -8.28
CA GLY A 8 -1.35 -9.04 -6.98
C GLY A 8 -1.19 -10.56 -6.97
N THR A 9 -0.13 -11.04 -6.33
CA THR A 9 0.09 -12.47 -6.11
C THR A 9 0.22 -12.76 -4.62
N SER A 10 -0.11 -13.97 -4.21
CA SER A 10 -0.05 -14.38 -2.81
C SER A 10 0.57 -15.76 -2.65
N ARG A 11 1.32 -15.97 -1.56
CA ARG A 11 1.75 -17.29 -1.09
C ARG A 11 1.29 -17.49 0.36
N SER A 12 0.71 -18.66 0.64
CA SER A 12 0.28 -19.05 1.99
C SER A 12 1.21 -20.11 2.58
N GLN A 13 1.56 -19.98 3.86
CA GLN A 13 2.35 -20.94 4.63
C GLN A 13 1.76 -21.09 6.03
N GLY A 14 0.88 -22.09 6.21
CA GLY A 14 0.06 -22.17 7.43
C GLY A 14 -0.84 -20.93 7.53
N PRO A 15 -0.86 -20.21 8.67
CA PRO A 15 -1.62 -18.97 8.80
C PRO A 15 -0.95 -17.78 8.09
N ALA A 16 0.35 -17.86 7.78
CA ALA A 16 1.07 -16.75 7.19
C ALA A 16 0.68 -16.54 5.73
N GLN A 17 0.31 -15.32 5.39
CA GLN A 17 -0.01 -14.82 4.06
C GLN A 17 1.07 -13.84 3.61
N HIS A 18 1.55 -14.01 2.39
CA HIS A 18 2.57 -13.15 1.78
C HIS A 18 2.04 -12.60 0.46
N LEU A 19 1.67 -11.32 0.41
CA LEU A 19 1.22 -10.65 -0.80
C LEU A 19 2.36 -9.92 -1.50
N ARG A 20 2.28 -9.82 -2.82
CA ARG A 20 3.27 -9.12 -3.65
C ARG A 20 2.61 -8.37 -4.79
N PHE A 21 3.05 -7.14 -5.01
CA PHE A 21 2.68 -6.31 -6.14
C PHE A 21 3.93 -5.69 -6.78
N THR A 22 3.85 -5.41 -8.06
CA THR A 22 4.84 -4.59 -8.78
C THR A 22 4.10 -3.51 -9.53
N LEU A 23 4.41 -2.25 -9.24
CA LEU A 23 3.86 -1.09 -9.90
C LEU A 23 4.95 -0.44 -10.76
N HIS A 24 4.58 -0.04 -11.96
CA HIS A 24 5.43 0.77 -12.83
C HIS A 24 4.84 2.17 -12.88
N LEU A 25 5.54 3.14 -12.29
CA LEU A 25 5.04 4.49 -12.05
C LEU A 25 5.84 5.48 -12.93
N PRO A 26 5.19 6.29 -13.78
CA PRO A 26 5.85 7.29 -14.63
C PRO A 26 6.19 8.57 -13.86
N HIS A 27 6.74 8.42 -12.66
CA HIS A 27 7.13 9.50 -11.76
C HIS A 27 8.55 9.23 -11.25
N PRO A 28 9.34 10.28 -10.95
CA PRO A 28 10.68 10.12 -10.39
C PRO A 28 10.62 9.56 -8.95
N VAL A 29 11.70 8.91 -8.51
CA VAL A 29 11.75 8.20 -7.21
C VAL A 29 11.42 9.12 -6.05
N GLU A 30 11.91 10.36 -6.06
CA GLU A 30 11.71 11.33 -4.98
C GLU A 30 10.22 11.63 -4.78
N LYS A 31 9.45 11.64 -5.88
CA LYS A 31 8.00 11.86 -5.82
C LYS A 31 7.25 10.64 -5.30
N VAL A 32 7.66 9.43 -5.73
CA VAL A 32 7.07 8.18 -5.23
C VAL A 32 7.42 7.97 -3.75
N TRP A 33 8.65 8.25 -3.36
CA TRP A 33 9.10 8.24 -1.97
C TRP A 33 8.28 9.19 -1.12
N ALA A 34 8.11 10.44 -1.56
CA ALA A 34 7.26 11.41 -0.87
C ALA A 34 5.84 10.87 -0.63
N ALA A 35 5.25 10.16 -1.60
CA ALA A 35 3.91 9.60 -1.49
C ALA A 35 3.81 8.44 -0.47
N VAL A 36 4.80 7.55 -0.40
CA VAL A 36 4.71 6.31 0.41
C VAL A 36 5.42 6.38 1.77
N ALA A 37 6.30 7.36 1.96
CA ALA A 37 7.23 7.42 3.09
C ALA A 37 7.17 8.77 3.85
N THR A 38 6.09 9.55 3.69
CA THR A 38 5.93 10.82 4.42
C THR A 38 4.52 11.02 4.97
N PRO A 39 4.38 11.77 6.09
CA PRO A 39 3.07 12.13 6.62
C PRO A 39 2.22 12.99 5.69
N GLY A 40 2.84 13.73 4.76
CA GLY A 40 2.13 14.54 3.77
C GLY A 40 1.64 13.75 2.57
N GLY A 41 2.32 12.65 2.22
CA GLY A 41 1.99 11.83 1.05
C GLY A 41 0.96 10.75 1.32
N LEU A 42 1.08 10.02 2.43
CA LEU A 42 0.21 8.89 2.77
C LEU A 42 -1.29 9.22 2.79
N PRO A 43 -1.75 10.39 3.30
CA PRO A 43 -3.18 10.70 3.35
C PRO A 43 -3.86 10.80 1.99
N GLY A 44 -3.09 11.03 0.92
CA GLY A 44 -3.63 11.16 -0.44
C GLY A 44 -4.09 9.83 -1.06
N TRP A 45 -3.70 8.68 -0.49
CA TRP A 45 -3.97 7.39 -1.10
C TRP A 45 -4.13 6.22 -0.12
N LEU A 46 -3.65 6.33 1.13
CA LEU A 46 -3.67 5.25 2.11
C LEU A 46 -4.45 5.60 3.38
N ALA A 47 -3.87 6.44 4.22
CA ALA A 47 -4.34 6.74 5.57
C ALA A 47 -3.68 8.02 6.08
N ALA A 48 -4.28 8.67 7.08
CA ALA A 48 -3.59 9.73 7.80
C ALA A 48 -2.45 9.13 8.63
N ALA A 49 -1.24 9.67 8.49
CA ALA A 49 -0.10 9.26 9.28
C ALA A 49 0.07 10.22 10.46
N ASP A 50 -0.65 9.94 11.55
CA ASP A 50 -0.59 10.73 12.78
C ASP A 50 0.81 10.64 13.41
N VAL A 51 1.50 9.50 13.26
CA VAL A 51 2.92 9.31 13.59
C VAL A 51 3.63 8.48 12.51
N LEU A 52 4.79 8.95 12.05
CA LEU A 52 5.71 8.19 11.20
C LEU A 52 7.14 8.68 11.48
N GLU A 53 7.89 7.94 12.30
CA GLU A 53 9.28 8.27 12.61
C GLU A 53 10.23 7.57 11.61
N PRO A 54 10.94 8.30 10.73
CA PRO A 54 11.68 7.75 9.58
C PRO A 54 13.04 7.16 9.98
N ARG A 55 13.03 6.14 10.85
CA ARG A 55 14.21 5.42 11.33
C ARG A 55 13.84 4.03 11.81
N LEU A 56 14.78 3.09 11.81
CA LEU A 56 14.58 1.76 12.39
C LEU A 56 14.06 1.85 13.84
N GLY A 57 12.98 1.10 14.13
CA GLY A 57 12.30 1.10 15.42
C GLY A 57 11.48 2.37 15.70
N GLY A 58 11.37 3.28 14.74
CA GLY A 58 10.53 4.47 14.84
C GLY A 58 9.05 4.11 14.94
N ALA A 59 8.29 4.86 15.74
CA ALA A 59 6.86 4.66 15.91
C ALA A 59 6.08 4.95 14.62
N VAL A 60 4.99 4.20 14.43
CA VAL A 60 4.02 4.39 13.34
C VAL A 60 2.62 4.36 13.93
N THR A 61 1.81 5.34 13.58
CA THR A 61 0.38 5.41 13.91
C THR A 61 -0.37 5.91 12.69
N LEU A 62 -1.16 5.03 12.08
CA LEU A 62 -1.98 5.34 10.92
C LEU A 62 -3.45 5.31 11.29
N ARG A 63 -4.20 6.30 10.82
CA ARG A 63 -5.65 6.40 10.98
C ARG A 63 -6.29 6.30 9.61
N TRP A 64 -7.04 5.22 9.42
CA TRP A 64 -7.73 4.96 8.15
C TRP A 64 -8.73 6.06 7.84
N LEU A 65 -8.76 6.46 6.57
CA LEU A 65 -9.63 7.52 6.07
C LEU A 65 -10.82 6.95 5.29
N ASN A 66 -10.88 5.64 5.12
CA ASN A 66 -11.95 4.90 4.48
C ASN A 66 -12.79 4.17 5.55
N GLY A 67 -14.09 4.46 5.59
CA GLY A 67 -15.06 3.78 6.47
C GLY A 67 -15.71 4.70 7.50
N GLU A 68 -16.65 4.14 8.28
CA GLU A 68 -17.47 4.91 9.24
C GLU A 68 -16.78 5.15 10.59
N ALA A 69 -15.69 4.43 10.88
CA ALA A 69 -14.89 4.61 12.09
C ALA A 69 -13.45 4.93 11.70
N ASP A 70 -12.94 6.07 12.17
CA ASP A 70 -11.53 6.47 12.09
C ASP A 70 -10.67 5.48 12.90
N ALA A 71 -10.45 4.28 12.35
CA ALA A 71 -9.71 3.23 13.02
C ALA A 71 -8.21 3.59 12.99
N THR A 72 -7.66 3.83 14.18
CA THR A 72 -6.24 4.10 14.38
C THR A 72 -5.51 2.81 14.72
N HIS A 73 -4.43 2.55 14.00
CA HIS A 73 -3.59 1.37 14.12
C HIS A 73 -2.15 1.77 14.35
N SER A 74 -1.45 1.02 15.20
CA SER A 74 -0.08 1.32 15.58
C SER A 74 0.91 0.23 15.16
N GLY A 75 2.17 0.62 15.06
CA GLY A 75 3.28 -0.28 14.82
C GLY A 75 4.61 0.46 14.88
N HIS A 76 5.59 -0.08 14.16
CA HIS A 76 6.93 0.50 14.10
C HIS A 76 7.61 0.20 12.76
N VAL A 77 8.57 1.05 12.41
CA VAL A 77 9.44 0.91 11.25
C VAL A 77 10.42 -0.24 11.46
N THR A 78 10.48 -1.16 10.51
CA THR A 78 11.35 -2.35 10.52
C THR A 78 12.49 -2.26 9.50
N ALA A 79 12.40 -1.36 8.52
CA ALA A 79 13.51 -0.97 7.67
C ALA A 79 13.27 0.44 7.11
N TRP A 80 14.34 1.24 7.00
CA TRP A 80 14.27 2.59 6.44
C TRP A 80 15.57 2.92 5.72
N ASP A 81 15.49 3.08 4.40
CA ASP A 81 16.56 3.52 3.53
C ASP A 81 16.01 4.61 2.62
N PRO A 82 16.37 5.89 2.82
CA PRO A 82 15.81 7.01 2.06
C PRO A 82 15.81 6.76 0.55
N ASP A 83 14.68 7.04 -0.09
CA ASP A 83 14.43 6.86 -1.53
C ASP A 83 14.50 5.40 -2.04
N VAL A 84 14.73 4.42 -1.17
CA VAL A 84 14.92 3.00 -1.55
C VAL A 84 13.93 2.08 -0.82
N VAL A 85 13.87 2.11 0.52
CA VAL A 85 12.99 1.23 1.31
C VAL A 85 12.29 1.98 2.42
N ALA A 86 10.96 1.87 2.44
CA ALA A 86 10.14 2.15 3.62
C ALA A 86 9.43 0.86 4.05
N GLU A 87 9.71 0.37 5.25
CA GLU A 87 9.07 -0.83 5.79
C GLU A 87 8.60 -0.59 7.23
N TYR A 88 7.35 -0.89 7.49
CA TYR A 88 6.74 -0.74 8.81
C TYR A 88 5.63 -1.75 9.04
N THR A 89 5.33 -1.95 10.32
CA THR A 89 4.21 -2.77 10.78
C THR A 89 3.00 -1.91 11.10
N ILE A 90 1.82 -2.52 10.99
CA ILE A 90 0.53 -2.00 11.44
C ILE A 90 -0.18 -3.19 12.10
N ASP A 91 -0.61 -3.08 13.35
CA ASP A 91 -1.18 -4.18 14.15
C ASP A 91 -2.25 -5.02 13.43
N LEU A 92 -3.13 -4.40 12.63
CA LEU A 92 -4.18 -5.08 11.87
C LEU A 92 -3.71 -5.64 10.52
N HIS A 93 -2.70 -5.03 9.90
CA HIS A 93 -2.29 -5.32 8.51
C HIS A 93 -0.92 -6.00 8.40
N GLY A 94 -0.28 -6.31 9.52
CA GLY A 94 1.04 -6.92 9.54
C GLY A 94 2.12 -5.99 9.01
N ARG A 95 3.10 -6.53 8.28
CA ARG A 95 4.25 -5.79 7.77
C ARG A 95 4.03 -5.38 6.32
N CYS A 96 4.26 -4.10 6.03
CA CYS A 96 4.19 -3.52 4.71
C CYS A 96 5.59 -3.04 4.29
N ARG A 97 6.03 -3.41 3.09
CA ARG A 97 7.31 -2.98 2.54
C ARG A 97 7.11 -2.34 1.18
N PHE A 98 7.61 -1.10 1.04
CA PHE A 98 7.72 -0.38 -0.21
C PHE A 98 9.20 -0.35 -0.61
N HIS A 99 9.56 -1.02 -1.69
CA HIS A 99 10.91 -1.00 -2.25
C HIS A 99 10.88 -0.31 -3.62
N LEU A 100 11.61 0.79 -3.75
CA LEU A 100 11.62 1.66 -4.91
C LEU A 100 12.91 1.44 -5.69
N GLU A 101 12.77 1.28 -7.01
CA GLU A 101 13.89 1.15 -7.92
C GLU A 101 13.73 2.19 -9.05
N PRO A 102 14.73 3.05 -9.32
CA PRO A 102 14.69 3.91 -10.51
C PRO A 102 14.55 3.08 -11.79
N ALA A 103 13.63 3.45 -12.66
CA ALA A 103 13.41 2.84 -13.97
C ALA A 103 13.69 3.83 -15.12
N GLY A 104 14.56 4.81 -14.87
CA GLY A 104 14.84 5.95 -15.72
C GLY A 104 14.74 7.27 -14.93
N ALA A 105 15.02 8.40 -15.58
CA ALA A 105 15.03 9.71 -14.91
C ALA A 105 13.66 10.20 -14.41
N SER A 106 12.57 9.61 -14.89
CA SER A 106 11.20 10.00 -14.54
C SER A 106 10.28 8.79 -14.41
N ALA A 107 10.84 7.66 -13.97
CA ALA A 107 10.08 6.44 -13.76
C ALA A 107 10.62 5.66 -12.56
N THR A 108 9.72 4.99 -11.85
CA THR A 108 10.03 4.17 -10.67
C THR A 108 9.29 2.84 -10.79
N THR A 109 10.00 1.75 -10.48
CA THR A 109 9.36 0.48 -10.15
C THR A 109 9.18 0.41 -8.64
N LEU A 110 7.95 0.30 -8.18
CA LEU A 110 7.62 0.07 -6.78
C LEU A 110 7.26 -1.40 -6.59
N ARG A 111 8.06 -2.11 -5.80
CA ARG A 111 7.75 -3.47 -5.34
C ARG A 111 7.16 -3.38 -3.95
N PHE A 112 5.93 -3.85 -3.83
CA PHE A 112 5.22 -3.88 -2.57
C PHE A 112 5.09 -5.32 -2.06
N THR A 113 5.33 -5.52 -0.76
CA THR A 113 4.99 -6.77 -0.08
C THR A 113 4.19 -6.51 1.18
N ASN A 114 3.24 -7.41 1.47
CA ASN A 114 2.49 -7.40 2.71
C ASN A 114 2.47 -8.79 3.35
N ASP A 115 3.02 -8.89 4.57
CA ASP A 115 3.10 -10.12 5.34
C ASP A 115 2.19 -10.03 6.58
N PHE A 116 1.26 -10.96 6.74
CA PHE A 116 0.33 -11.01 7.87
C PHE A 116 -0.16 -12.44 8.11
N ASP A 117 -0.76 -12.70 9.27
CA ASP A 117 -1.45 -13.96 9.54
C ASP A 117 -2.94 -13.83 9.23
N GLY A 118 -3.52 -14.82 8.57
CA GLY A 118 -4.92 -14.78 8.13
C GLY A 118 -5.38 -16.02 7.38
N ASP A 119 -6.70 -16.17 7.25
CA ASP A 119 -7.30 -17.19 6.41
C ASP A 119 -7.32 -16.75 4.92
N ASP A 120 -7.89 -17.61 4.06
CA ASP A 120 -7.97 -17.33 2.63
C ASP A 120 -8.93 -16.17 2.29
N ALA A 121 -9.95 -15.93 3.13
CA ALA A 121 -10.87 -14.84 2.95
C ALA A 121 -10.16 -13.50 3.20
N LEU A 122 -9.43 -13.38 4.32
CA LEU A 122 -8.63 -12.19 4.63
C LEU A 122 -7.53 -11.97 3.56
N ARG A 123 -6.94 -13.04 3.04
CA ARG A 123 -5.98 -12.97 1.92
C ARG A 123 -6.59 -12.29 0.68
N LEU A 124 -7.81 -12.66 0.29
CA LEU A 124 -8.52 -12.05 -0.83
C LEU A 124 -8.91 -10.59 -0.54
N ASP A 125 -9.37 -10.31 0.67
CA ASP A 125 -9.74 -8.95 1.10
C ASP A 125 -8.55 -7.99 1.05
N CYS A 126 -7.37 -8.44 1.52
CA CYS A 126 -6.13 -7.68 1.46
C CYS A 126 -5.60 -7.50 0.03
N LEU A 127 -5.70 -8.52 -0.84
CA LEU A 127 -5.33 -8.39 -2.26
C LEU A 127 -6.16 -7.30 -2.95
N ALA A 128 -7.47 -7.31 -2.75
CA ALA A 128 -8.37 -6.30 -3.30
C ALA A 128 -8.13 -4.92 -2.67
N GLY A 129 -7.95 -4.88 -1.34
CA GLY A 129 -7.67 -3.65 -0.58
C GLY A 129 -6.43 -2.93 -1.07
N TRP A 130 -5.29 -3.63 -1.17
CA TRP A 130 -4.05 -3.04 -1.65
C TRP A 130 -4.13 -2.61 -3.11
N HIS A 131 -4.74 -3.43 -3.97
CA HIS A 131 -4.94 -3.06 -5.39
C HIS A 131 -5.71 -1.74 -5.48
N HIS A 132 -6.84 -1.61 -4.77
CA HIS A 132 -7.65 -0.40 -4.81
C HIS A 132 -6.89 0.83 -4.29
N HIS A 133 -6.13 0.70 -3.20
CA HIS A 133 -5.31 1.81 -2.70
C HIS A 133 -4.16 2.16 -3.67
N PHE A 134 -3.64 1.21 -4.44
CA PHE A 134 -2.67 1.52 -5.49
C PHE A 134 -3.28 2.28 -6.67
N GLU A 135 -4.56 2.09 -6.99
CA GLU A 135 -5.26 2.96 -7.95
C GLU A 135 -5.28 4.40 -7.44
N PHE A 136 -5.52 4.61 -6.14
CA PHE A 136 -5.43 5.94 -5.52
C PHE A 136 -4.00 6.50 -5.46
N LEU A 137 -3.00 5.65 -5.25
CA LEU A 137 -1.60 6.07 -5.29
C LEU A 137 -1.23 6.61 -6.68
N VAL A 138 -1.66 5.91 -7.73
CA VAL A 138 -1.49 6.38 -9.12
C VAL A 138 -2.14 7.74 -9.32
N ASP A 139 -3.40 7.90 -8.91
CA ASP A 139 -4.12 9.17 -9.02
C ASP A 139 -3.46 10.30 -8.21
N ALA A 140 -3.04 10.03 -6.97
CA ALA A 140 -2.36 10.98 -6.10
C ALA A 140 -1.01 11.43 -6.70
N LEU A 141 -0.26 10.51 -7.29
CA LEU A 141 0.97 10.84 -8.02
C LEU A 141 0.67 11.70 -9.25
N ASP A 142 -0.47 11.56 -9.89
CA ASP A 142 -0.92 12.44 -10.98
C ASP A 142 -1.51 13.78 -10.50
N GLY A 143 -1.43 14.07 -9.20
CA GLY A 143 -1.92 15.31 -8.59
C GLY A 143 -3.42 15.31 -8.30
N ARG A 144 -4.05 14.14 -8.28
CA ARG A 144 -5.47 13.91 -7.97
C ARG A 144 -5.60 13.04 -6.71
N PRO A 145 -5.24 13.55 -5.52
CA PRO A 145 -5.36 12.76 -4.28
C PRO A 145 -6.81 12.32 -4.05
N LYS A 146 -7.00 11.20 -3.36
CA LYS A 146 -8.33 10.65 -3.07
C LYS A 146 -9.14 11.62 -2.21
N ASP A 147 -10.34 11.94 -2.68
CA ASP A 147 -11.40 12.47 -1.83
C ASP A 147 -12.08 11.30 -1.11
N TRP A 148 -11.78 11.15 0.18
CA TRP A 148 -12.29 10.06 1.00
C TRP A 148 -13.81 10.10 1.23
N SER A 149 -14.47 11.26 1.04
CA SER A 149 -15.94 11.34 1.10
C SER A 149 -16.63 10.58 -0.03
N THR A 150 -15.90 10.29 -1.11
CA THR A 150 -16.37 9.51 -2.28
C THR A 150 -16.00 8.03 -2.18
N TRP A 151 -15.53 7.57 -1.03
CA TRP A 151 -15.19 6.17 -0.84
C TRP A 151 -16.43 5.28 -0.92
N SER A 152 -16.32 4.17 -1.67
CA SER A 152 -17.31 3.09 -1.69
C SER A 152 -16.62 1.73 -1.76
N LEU A 153 -17.38 0.69 -1.40
CA LEU A 153 -16.90 -0.69 -1.46
C LEU A 153 -17.02 -1.32 -2.85
N ASP A 154 -17.60 -0.63 -3.83
CA ASP A 154 -17.98 -1.25 -5.12
C ASP A 154 -16.74 -1.70 -5.88
N ARG A 155 -15.76 -0.81 -6.03
CA ARG A 155 -14.50 -1.14 -6.70
C ARG A 155 -13.70 -2.21 -5.96
N TRP A 156 -13.72 -2.19 -4.62
CA TRP A 156 -13.09 -3.24 -3.82
C TRP A 156 -13.76 -4.62 -4.04
N ARG A 157 -15.10 -4.68 -4.11
CA ARG A 157 -15.85 -5.91 -4.38
C ARG A 157 -15.50 -6.49 -5.75
N GLU A 158 -15.49 -5.67 -6.79
CA GLU A 158 -15.08 -6.07 -8.15
C GLU A 158 -13.67 -6.67 -8.16
N LEU A 159 -12.71 -6.01 -7.50
CA LEU A 159 -11.33 -6.48 -7.41
C LEU A 159 -11.25 -7.79 -6.64
N ARG A 160 -11.98 -7.93 -5.54
CA ARG A 160 -12.04 -9.14 -4.73
C ARG A 160 -12.58 -10.33 -5.53
N ASP A 161 -13.68 -10.14 -6.24
CA ASP A 161 -14.27 -11.16 -7.12
C ASP A 161 -13.29 -11.56 -8.23
N GLY A 162 -12.54 -10.58 -8.78
CA GLY A 162 -11.48 -10.83 -9.75
C GLY A 162 -10.34 -11.70 -9.20
N TYR A 163 -9.89 -11.44 -7.96
CA TYR A 163 -8.86 -12.26 -7.31
C TYR A 163 -9.36 -13.65 -6.92
N GLU A 164 -10.64 -13.80 -6.61
CA GLU A 164 -11.28 -15.09 -6.36
C GLU A 164 -11.38 -15.92 -7.65
N GLY A 165 -11.78 -15.30 -8.77
CA GLY A 165 -11.90 -15.95 -10.08
C GLY A 165 -10.57 -16.32 -10.73
N ALA A 166 -9.48 -15.59 -10.44
CA ALA A 166 -8.14 -15.89 -10.93
C ALA A 166 -7.46 -17.09 -10.25
N LYS A 167 -8.13 -17.73 -9.28
CA LYS A 167 -7.64 -18.92 -8.56
C LYS A 167 -7.78 -20.23 -9.37
N GLY A 168 -8.20 -20.14 -10.64
CA GLY A 168 -8.43 -21.26 -11.57
C GLY A 168 -7.31 -21.51 -12.57
#